data_AF-A0A6B2UIM0-F1
#
_entry.id   AF-A0A6B2UIM0-F1
#
_cell.length_a   1.000
_cell.length_b   1.000
_cell.length_c   1.000
_cell.angle_alpha   90.00
_cell.angle_beta   90.00
_cell.angle_gamma   90.00
#
_symmetry.space_group_name_H-M   'P 1'
#
loop_
_entity.id
_entity.type
_entity.pdbx_description
1 polymer ?
#
loop_
_entity_poly.entity_id
_entity_poly.type
_entity_poly.pdbx_seq_one_letter_code
_entity_poly.pdbx_strand_id
1 'polypeptide(L)' 'PYNVAVPVLLTMLDRFPTIERTLVMVQAEVADRLAARPGNKVYGVPSVKANWYTDVKRAGSIGRKVFWPAPNVDSGLV' A
#
# COMPACT_ATOMS: atom_id res chain seq x y z
N PRO A 1 -6.48 8.58 -4.21
CA PRO A 1 -6.13 8.43 -5.64
C PRO A 1 -4.82 7.66 -5.80
N TYR A 2 -4.72 6.76 -6.79
CA TYR A 2 -3.62 5.81 -6.87
C TYR A 2 -2.23 6.45 -7.06
N ASN A 3 -2.16 7.53 -7.81
CA ASN A 3 -0.93 8.26 -8.11
C ASN A 3 -0.27 8.93 -6.89
N VAL A 4 -0.99 9.11 -5.79
CA VAL A 4 -0.50 9.81 -4.59
C VAL A 4 -0.50 8.94 -3.33
N ALA A 5 -0.97 7.70 -3.42
CA ALA A 5 -1.24 6.88 -2.23
C ALA A 5 0.02 6.58 -1.41
N VAL A 6 1.13 6.20 -2.07
CA VAL A 6 2.40 5.88 -1.38
C VAL A 6 3.02 7.12 -0.71
N PRO A 7 3.19 8.27 -1.40
CA PRO A 7 3.65 9.49 -0.75
C PRO A 7 2.80 9.89 0.45
N VAL A 8 1.46 9.86 0.30
CA VAL A 8 0.54 10.20 1.40
C VAL A 8 0.72 9.27 2.58
N LEU A 9 0.77 7.95 2.36
CA LEU A 9 0.98 6.97 3.43
C LEU A 9 2.28 7.24 4.18
N LEU A 10 3.39 7.40 3.46
CA LEU A 10 4.70 7.60 4.08
C LEU A 10 4.77 8.94 4.83
N THR A 11 4.19 10.01 4.28
CA THR A 11 4.10 11.30 4.97
C THR A 11 3.22 11.21 6.22
N MET A 12 2.13 10.45 6.20
CA MET A 12 1.31 10.26 7.40
C MET A 12 2.03 9.48 8.50
N LEU A 13 2.73 8.40 8.14
CA LEU A 13 3.51 7.61 9.10
C LEU A 13 4.67 8.42 9.72
N ASP A 14 5.32 9.27 8.92
CA ASP A 14 6.38 10.18 9.41
C ASP A 14 5.82 11.30 10.30
N ARG A 15 4.70 11.92 9.89
CA ARG A 15 4.15 13.10 10.56
C ARG A 15 3.40 12.79 11.85
N PHE A 16 2.79 11.61 11.94
CA PHE A 16 1.90 11.25 13.04
C PHE A 16 2.42 10.00 13.76
N PRO A 17 3.40 10.15 14.68
CA PRO A 17 3.98 9.02 15.40
C PRO A 17 2.99 8.33 16.35
N THR A 18 1.81 8.91 16.58
CA THR A 18 0.74 8.32 17.39
C THR A 18 -0.13 7.33 16.60
N ILE A 19 0.11 7.13 15.31
CA ILE A 19 -0.61 6.12 14.53
C ILE A 19 -0.06 4.73 14.90
N GLU A 20 -0.90 3.92 15.53
CA GLU A 20 -0.55 2.53 15.88
C GLU A 20 -0.90 1.53 14.76
N ARG A 21 -1.89 1.87 13.93
CA ARG A 21 -2.36 1.00 12.85
C ARG A 21 -2.99 1.81 11.72
N THR A 22 -2.67 1.43 10.49
CA THR A 22 -3.31 1.97 9.29
C THR A 22 -3.86 0.81 8.45
N LEU A 23 -4.94 1.07 7.72
CA LEU A 23 -5.43 0.20 6.66
C LEU A 23 -5.73 1.08 5.45
N VAL A 24 -5.01 0.88 4.35
CA VAL A 24 -5.17 1.66 3.13
C VAL A 24 -5.54 0.78 1.95
N MET A 25 -6.25 1.37 1.01
CA MET A 25 -6.55 0.77 -0.28
C MET A 25 -5.70 1.42 -1.37
N VAL A 26 -4.94 0.60 -2.09
CA VAL A 26 -4.09 1.01 -3.21
C VAL A 26 -4.30 0.07 -4.40
N GLN A 27 -3.65 0.32 -5.54
CA GLN A 27 -3.71 -0.64 -6.65
C GLN A 27 -3.10 -1.97 -6.19
N ALA A 28 -3.61 -3.09 -6.68
CA ALA A 28 -3.15 -4.42 -6.25
C ALA A 28 -1.61 -4.56 -6.33
N GLU A 29 -0.99 -4.11 -7.42
CA GLU A 29 0.47 -4.14 -7.60
C GLU A 29 1.22 -3.30 -6.56
N VAL A 30 0.68 -2.14 -6.18
CA VAL A 30 1.26 -1.27 -5.16
C VAL A 30 1.15 -1.91 -3.77
N ALA A 31 0.03 -2.57 -3.47
CA ALA A 31 -0.15 -3.33 -2.24
C ALA A 31 0.86 -4.49 -2.16
N ASP A 32 1.06 -5.22 -3.25
CA ASP A 32 2.06 -6.29 -3.35
C ASP A 32 3.47 -5.74 -3.15
N ARG A 33 3.78 -4.58 -3.73
CA ARG A 33 5.07 -3.91 -3.56
C ARG A 33 5.31 -3.44 -2.13
N LEU A 34 4.31 -2.84 -1.47
CA LEU A 34 4.45 -2.38 -0.08
C LEU A 34 4.68 -3.55 0.88
N ALA A 35 3.99 -4.68 0.68
CA ALA A 35 4.09 -5.88 1.50
C ALA A 35 5.20 -6.85 1.05
N ALA A 36 5.97 -6.51 0.02
CA ALA A 36 7.04 -7.37 -0.49
C ALA A 36 8.17 -7.52 0.55
N ARG A 37 8.65 -8.75 0.73
CA ARG A 37 9.83 -9.06 1.56
C ARG A 37 11.13 -8.96 0.76
N PRO A 38 12.30 -8.76 1.40
CA PRO A 38 13.58 -8.79 0.71
C PRO A 38 13.81 -10.09 -0.08
N GLY A 39 14.58 -10.02 -1.18
CA GLY A 39 14.98 -11.19 -1.96
C GLY A 39 14.04 -11.60 -3.10
N ASN A 40 13.08 -10.76 -3.48
CA ASN A 40 12.26 -10.98 -4.68
C ASN A 40 12.23 -9.75 -5.58
N LYS A 41 11.79 -9.95 -6.83
CA LYS A 41 11.73 -8.91 -7.88
C LYS A 41 10.71 -7.79 -7.63
N VAL A 42 9.76 -8.00 -6.72
CA VAL A 42 8.72 -7.03 -6.38
C VAL A 42 9.24 -6.06 -5.30
N TYR A 43 10.19 -6.49 -4.48
CA TYR A 43 10.83 -5.68 -3.46
C TYR A 43 11.58 -4.49 -4.05
N GLY A 44 11.33 -3.31 -3.52
CA GLY A 44 11.99 -2.09 -3.97
C GLY A 44 11.87 -0.94 -2.97
N VAL A 45 12.08 0.29 -3.44
CA VAL A 45 12.08 1.50 -2.59
C VAL A 45 10.81 1.64 -1.74
N PRO A 46 9.57 1.44 -2.26
CA PRO A 46 8.37 1.53 -1.43
C PRO A 46 8.33 0.47 -0.33
N SER A 47 8.80 -0.75 -0.60
CA SER A 47 8.88 -1.84 0.37
C SER A 47 9.81 -1.45 1.53
N VAL A 48 11.02 -0.98 1.22
CA VAL A 48 12.02 -0.55 2.22
C VAL A 48 11.48 0.58 3.07
N LYS A 49 10.93 1.63 2.43
CA LYS A 49 10.44 2.81 3.15
C LYS A 49 9.24 2.51 4.03
N ALA A 50 8.29 1.68 3.57
CA ALA A 50 7.15 1.33 4.39
C ALA A 50 7.58 0.48 5.60
N ASN A 51 8.45 -0.50 5.39
CA ASN A 51 9.01 -1.34 6.46
C ASN A 51 9.90 -0.57 7.45
N TRP A 52 10.45 0.59 7.06
CA TRP A 52 11.16 1.48 7.97
C TRP A 52 10.25 2.03 9.08
N TYR A 53 9.00 2.35 8.74
CA TYR A 53 8.05 2.93 9.69
C TYR A 53 7.22 1.87 10.43
N THR A 54 6.85 0.76 9.76
CA THR A 54 5.95 -0.24 10.35
C THR A 54 6.03 -1.58 9.63
N ASP A 55 5.55 -2.66 10.27
CA ASP A 55 5.36 -3.95 9.58
C ASP A 55 4.18 -3.88 8.60
N VAL A 56 4.40 -4.31 7.37
CA VAL A 56 3.42 -4.19 6.29
C VAL A 56 2.98 -5.57 5.82
N LYS A 57 1.67 -5.79 5.79
CA LYS A 57 1.08 -7.08 5.36
C LYS A 57 -0.17 -6.87 4.52
N ARG A 58 -0.45 -7.80 3.61
CA ARG A 58 -1.71 -7.82 2.87
C ARG A 58 -2.87 -8.11 3.83
N ALA A 59 -3.89 -7.27 3.78
CA ALA A 59 -5.14 -7.47 4.50
C ALA A 59 -6.26 -8.04 3.62
N GLY A 60 -6.18 -7.84 2.29
CA GLY A 60 -7.16 -8.38 1.35
C GLY A 60 -7.07 -7.80 -0.06
N SER A 61 -8.01 -8.21 -0.91
CA SER A 61 -8.13 -7.76 -2.30
C SER A 61 -9.55 -7.29 -2.57
N ILE A 62 -9.70 -6.23 -3.38
CA ILE A 62 -10.99 -5.68 -3.77
C ILE A 62 -11.05 -5.66 -5.31
N GLY A 63 -12.06 -6.35 -5.84
CA GLY A 63 -12.28 -6.40 -7.29
C GLY A 63 -12.73 -5.06 -7.85
N ARG A 64 -12.24 -4.70 -9.03
CA ARG A 64 -12.56 -3.42 -9.70
C ARG A 64 -14.06 -3.17 -9.93
N LYS A 65 -14.87 -4.22 -10.00
CA LYS A 65 -16.33 -4.16 -10.22
C LYS A 65 -17.11 -3.53 -9.05
N VAL A 66 -16.47 -3.34 -7.89
CA VAL A 66 -17.06 -2.67 -6.72
C VAL A 66 -17.11 -1.15 -6.88
N PHE A 67 -16.35 -0.58 -7.82
CA PHE A 67 -16.24 0.88 -8.01
C PHE A 67 -17.04 1.39 -9.22
N TRP A 68 -17.45 2.66 -9.16
CA TRP A 68 -18.06 3.39 -10.27
C TRP A 68 -17.43 4.79 -10.44
N PRO A 69 -16.89 5.14 -11.62
CA PRO A 69 -16.59 4.23 -12.73
C PRO A 69 -15.56 3.17 -12.33
N ALA A 70 -15.62 2.00 -12.97
CA ALA A 70 -14.71 0.91 -12.66
C ALA A 70 -13.26 1.28 -13.07
N PRO A 71 -12.26 1.11 -12.17
CA PRO A 71 -10.86 1.30 -12.53
C PRO A 71 -10.37 0.16 -13.43
N ASN A 72 -9.25 0.40 -14.11
CA ASN A 72 -8.63 -0.59 -15.02
C ASN A 72 -7.97 -1.77 -14.29
N VAL A 73 -7.71 -1.64 -12.99
CA VAL A 73 -6.99 -2.62 -12.18
C VAL A 73 -7.74 -2.90 -10.89
N ASP A 74 -7.48 -4.07 -10.31
CA ASP A 74 -7.98 -4.41 -8.98
C ASP A 74 -7.23 -3.64 -7.89
N SER A 75 -7.84 -3.59 -6.70
CA SER A 75 -7.28 -2.90 -5.54
C SER A 75 -6.80 -3.91 -4.50
N GLY A 76 -5.85 -3.49 -3.68
CA GLY A 76 -5.33 -4.25 -2.56
C GLY A 76 -5.45 -3.46 -1.26
N LEU A 77 -5.76 -4.16 -0.18
CA LEU A 77 -5.69 -3.63 1.18
C LEU A 77 -4.37 -4.04 1.84
N VAL A 78 -3.70 -3.06 2.44
CA VAL A 78 -2.47 -3.20 3.23
C VAL A 78 -2.51 -2.32 4.47
#